data_AF-A0A2K8X3X4-F1
#
_entry.id   AF-A0A2K8X3X4-F1
#
_cell.length_a   1.000
_cell.length_b   1.000
_cell.length_c   1.000
_cell.angle_alpha   90.00
_cell.angle_beta   90.00
_cell.angle_gamma   90.00
#
_symmetry.space_group_name_H-M   'P 1'
#
loop_
_entity.id
_entity.type
_entity.pdbx_description
1 polymer ?
#
loop_
_entity_poly.entity_id
_entity_poly.type
_entity_poly.pdbx_seq_one_letter_code
_entity_poly.pdbx_strand_id
1 'polypeptide(L)'
;MTTIHLSSTEFLINSISITFPVSVTKLISSLDNDFRTFKAKNNTIFTWDDLGILGYSENGEFIDSLTLEFEPDAYDFSPKQKFSGTFYFNDEEITSYYKDHKSERVELFEGDDCGALVQHNISAWFDVNDTIISAIEISNYEPYQRSAGIVEDKYTIKQLAEEQITFTDFGFKLSIIEELMYVKELLQPKFDIYEFAKWYKDRKIDIDEEGYEPIAEVVQYFKDLPIPKKLASEITEIYQDGGNDIYMNLAPFSGGSESDWDIELSTDAKQFPNLKKVTLCYAKEHVYNEFVAMGINTEWL
;
A
#
# COMPACT_ATOMS: atom_id res chain seq x y z
N MET A 1 14.69 31.48 22.18
CA MET A 1 13.56 30.56 21.93
C MET A 1 13.43 30.46 20.43
N THR A 2 13.56 29.26 19.87
CA THR A 2 13.53 29.05 18.42
C THR A 2 12.13 29.26 17.88
N THR A 3 11.99 30.00 16.78
CA THR A 3 10.72 30.20 16.08
C THR A 3 10.84 29.66 14.67
N ILE A 4 9.91 28.79 14.29
CA ILE A 4 9.85 28.15 12.97
C ILE A 4 8.53 28.57 12.31
N HIS A 5 8.56 28.94 11.04
CA HIS A 5 7.36 29.24 10.26
C HIS A 5 7.36 28.43 8.97
N LEU A 6 6.25 27.76 8.71
CA LEU A 6 5.94 27.14 7.43
C LEU A 6 4.70 27.82 6.85
N SER A 7 4.87 28.50 5.72
CA SER A 7 3.82 29.26 5.05
C SER A 7 3.78 28.91 3.57
N SER A 8 2.76 29.39 2.85
CA SER A 8 2.65 29.17 1.41
C SER A 8 3.81 29.69 0.57
N THR A 9 4.58 30.65 1.09
CA THR A 9 5.65 31.32 0.36
C THR A 9 7.05 30.97 0.81
N GLU A 10 7.23 30.47 2.03
CA GLU A 10 8.54 30.22 2.61
C GLU A 10 8.50 29.31 3.84
N PHE A 11 9.65 28.68 4.10
CA PHE A 11 9.98 28.01 5.35
C PHE A 11 11.11 28.78 6.05
N LEU A 12 10.88 29.21 7.30
CA LEU A 12 11.80 30.05 8.07
C LEU A 12 12.17 29.39 9.40
N ILE A 13 13.44 29.56 9.80
CA ILE A 13 13.91 29.31 11.16
C ILE A 13 14.57 30.60 11.68
N ASN A 14 14.05 31.15 12.78
CA ASN A 14 14.46 32.45 13.35
C ASN A 14 14.62 33.57 12.29
N SER A 15 13.63 33.70 11.40
CA SER A 15 13.60 34.67 10.29
C SER A 15 14.58 34.42 9.13
N ILE A 16 15.27 33.29 9.12
CA ILE A 16 16.14 32.88 8.01
C ILE A 16 15.42 31.85 7.17
N SER A 17 15.30 32.11 5.87
CA SER A 17 14.70 31.19 4.92
C SER A 17 15.54 29.94 4.72
N ILE A 18 14.93 28.77 4.88
CA ILE A 18 15.54 27.45 4.78
C ILE A 18 14.94 26.68 3.59
N THR A 19 15.79 25.93 2.90
CA THR A 19 15.45 25.04 1.80
C THR A 19 16.28 23.78 1.96
N PHE A 20 15.69 22.60 1.80
CA PHE A 20 16.43 21.34 1.86
C PHE A 20 17.01 20.96 0.50
N PRO A 21 18.19 20.32 0.46
CA PRO A 21 19.08 20.12 1.60
C PRO A 21 19.77 21.46 2.00
N VAL A 22 19.99 21.67 3.30
CA VAL A 22 20.50 22.94 3.86
C VAL A 22 21.92 22.77 4.39
N SER A 23 22.81 23.74 4.15
CA SER A 23 24.16 23.68 4.71
C SER A 23 24.17 23.88 6.23
N VAL A 24 25.09 23.19 6.92
CA VAL A 24 25.28 23.35 8.37
C VAL A 24 25.54 24.81 8.74
N THR A 25 26.33 25.54 7.93
CA THR A 25 26.61 26.97 8.16
C THR A 25 25.35 27.83 8.15
N LYS A 26 24.40 27.54 7.26
CA LYS A 26 23.14 28.25 7.19
C LYS A 26 22.27 27.96 8.42
N LEU A 27 22.25 26.70 8.88
CA LEU A 27 21.56 26.33 10.11
C LEU A 27 22.18 26.92 11.37
N ILE A 28 23.51 27.03 11.45
CA ILE A 28 24.19 27.75 12.54
C ILE A 28 23.72 29.20 12.62
N SER A 29 23.50 29.83 11.46
CA SER A 29 23.04 31.22 11.40
C SER A 29 21.59 31.37 11.87
N SER A 30 20.76 30.33 11.71
CA SER A 30 19.35 30.33 12.12
C SER A 30 19.09 29.74 13.50
N LEU A 31 19.98 28.91 14.03
CA LEU A 31 19.89 28.31 15.35
C LEU A 31 21.05 28.85 16.19
N ASP A 32 22.09 28.05 16.39
CA ASP A 32 23.37 28.42 16.97
C ASP A 32 24.47 27.42 16.54
N ASN A 33 25.68 27.62 17.03
CA ASN A 33 26.83 26.74 16.80
C ASN A 33 27.06 25.71 17.91
N ASP A 34 26.14 25.58 18.88
CA ASP A 34 26.22 24.62 19.98
C ASP A 34 25.45 23.34 19.63
N PHE A 35 26.05 22.57 18.72
CA PHE A 35 25.59 21.26 18.35
C PHE A 35 26.71 20.24 18.46
N ARG A 36 26.32 18.99 18.68
CA ARG A 36 27.21 17.83 18.59
C ARG A 36 26.85 16.98 17.40
N THR A 37 27.81 16.20 16.93
CA THR A 37 27.61 15.30 15.80
C THR A 37 27.72 13.85 16.24
N PHE A 38 26.83 13.00 15.76
CA PHE A 38 26.90 11.55 15.88
C PHE A 38 27.00 10.93 14.49
N LYS A 39 28.03 10.11 14.24
CA LYS A 39 28.21 9.44 12.95
C LYS A 39 27.62 8.03 13.03
N ALA A 40 26.48 7.82 12.38
CA ALA A 40 25.90 6.50 12.23
C ALA A 40 26.50 5.79 11.00
N LYS A 41 26.00 4.58 10.71
CA LYS A 41 26.46 3.76 9.58
C LYS A 41 26.23 4.45 8.22
N ASN A 42 25.07 5.09 8.06
CA ASN A 42 24.60 5.61 6.77
C ASN A 42 24.37 7.14 6.76
N ASN A 43 24.43 7.81 7.91
CA ASN A 43 24.19 9.25 8.01
C ASN A 43 25.02 9.87 9.15
N THR A 44 25.03 11.19 9.19
CA THR A 44 25.54 12.02 10.28
C THR A 44 24.36 12.78 10.88
N ILE A 45 24.24 12.72 12.21
CA ILE A 45 23.19 13.38 12.97
C ILE A 45 23.81 14.58 13.69
N PHE A 46 23.19 15.74 13.53
CA PHE A 46 23.54 17.00 14.18
C PHE A 46 22.51 17.26 15.29
N THR A 47 22.93 17.37 16.53
CA THR A 47 22.04 17.50 17.69
C THR A 47 22.28 18.83 18.38
N TRP A 48 21.26 19.69 18.38
CA TRP A 48 21.20 20.89 19.22
C TRP A 48 20.49 20.52 20.54
N ASP A 49 21.29 20.10 21.52
CA ASP A 49 20.81 19.48 22.77
C ASP A 49 19.78 20.35 23.51
N ASP A 50 20.06 21.65 23.65
CA ASP A 50 19.23 22.58 24.42
C ASP A 50 18.01 23.08 23.63
N LEU A 51 18.02 22.91 22.31
CA LEU A 51 16.92 23.30 21.44
C LEU A 51 15.92 22.17 21.21
N GLY A 52 16.30 20.92 21.47
CA GLY A 52 15.48 19.74 21.14
C GLY A 52 15.34 19.54 19.63
N ILE A 53 16.42 19.80 18.87
CA ILE A 53 16.42 19.71 17.41
C ILE A 53 17.52 18.74 16.95
N LEU A 54 17.14 17.85 16.03
CA LEU A 54 18.05 16.98 15.29
C LEU A 54 18.10 17.42 13.83
N GLY A 55 19.24 17.26 13.17
CA GLY A 55 19.40 17.38 11.73
C GLY A 55 20.06 16.14 11.16
N TYR A 56 19.44 15.54 10.15
CA TYR A 56 19.94 14.33 9.50
C TYR A 56 20.64 14.69 8.19
N SER A 57 21.80 14.08 7.96
CA SER A 57 22.62 14.35 6.79
C SER A 57 23.20 13.06 6.23
N GLU A 58 22.91 12.73 4.98
CA GLU A 58 23.49 11.54 4.33
C GLU A 58 25.00 11.71 4.07
N ASN A 59 25.41 12.89 3.62
CA ASN A 59 26.79 13.17 3.22
C ASN A 59 27.67 13.81 4.32
N GLY A 60 27.06 14.28 5.41
CA GLY A 60 27.73 14.99 6.51
C GLY A 60 28.03 16.47 6.25
N GLU A 61 27.63 17.01 5.09
CA GLU A 61 27.85 18.41 4.68
C GLU A 61 26.54 19.21 4.60
N PHE A 62 25.47 18.57 4.11
CA PHE A 62 24.15 19.16 3.98
C PHE A 62 23.13 18.35 4.76
N ILE A 63 22.25 19.05 5.47
CA ILE A 63 21.17 18.47 6.27
C ILE A 63 19.95 18.32 5.36
N ASP A 64 19.42 17.11 5.29
CA ASP A 64 18.33 16.69 4.41
C ASP A 64 16.97 16.80 5.09
N SER A 65 16.93 16.62 6.43
CA SER A 65 15.75 16.82 7.26
C SER A 65 16.11 17.32 8.66
N LEU A 66 15.13 17.93 9.34
CA LEU A 66 15.20 18.34 10.74
C LEU A 66 14.10 17.63 11.53
N THR A 67 14.39 17.23 12.77
CA THR A 67 13.38 16.70 13.68
C THR A 67 13.29 17.56 14.93
N LEU A 68 12.06 17.96 15.27
CA LEU A 68 11.73 18.62 16.52
C LEU A 68 11.27 17.56 17.52
N GLU A 69 12.03 17.39 18.60
CA GLU A 69 11.83 16.30 19.57
C GLU A 69 11.03 16.77 20.79
N PHE A 70 9.77 16.37 20.92
CA PHE A 70 8.94 16.71 22.08
C PHE A 70 9.06 15.68 23.21
N GLU A 71 9.37 14.44 22.87
CA GLU A 71 9.68 13.34 23.80
C GLU A 71 11.00 12.66 23.44
N PRO A 72 12.16 13.27 23.78
CA PRO A 72 13.45 12.73 23.40
C PRO A 72 13.70 11.32 23.94
N ASP A 73 14.11 10.42 23.04
CA ASP A 73 14.56 9.08 23.39
C ASP A 73 15.88 9.06 24.20
N ALA A 74 16.26 7.87 24.66
CA ALA A 74 17.50 7.64 25.39
C ALA A 74 18.69 7.21 24.49
N TYR A 75 18.67 7.55 23.19
CA TYR A 75 19.79 7.24 22.31
C TYR A 75 20.96 8.22 22.51
N ASP A 76 22.17 7.77 22.16
CA ASP A 76 23.38 8.60 22.25
C ASP A 76 23.28 9.90 21.44
N PHE A 77 22.47 9.93 20.38
CA PHE A 77 22.25 11.12 19.54
C PHE A 77 21.03 11.95 19.95
N SER A 78 20.15 11.46 20.82
CA SER A 78 18.92 12.16 21.24
C SER A 78 19.25 13.46 21.98
N PRO A 79 18.48 14.54 21.78
CA PRO A 79 18.74 15.80 22.45
C PRO A 79 18.51 15.71 23.96
N LYS A 80 19.27 16.47 24.75
CA LYS A 80 19.14 16.50 26.21
C LYS A 80 17.88 17.19 26.70
N GLN A 81 17.32 18.10 25.90
CA GLN A 81 16.07 18.80 26.19
C GLN A 81 15.07 18.53 25.08
N LYS A 82 13.79 18.58 25.45
CA LYS A 82 12.71 18.61 24.47
C LYS A 82 12.65 19.96 23.76
N PHE A 83 12.06 19.97 22.57
CA PHE A 83 11.80 21.16 21.80
C PHE A 83 10.99 22.16 22.63
N SER A 84 11.57 23.35 22.79
CA SER A 84 11.00 24.45 23.57
C SER A 84 10.68 25.68 22.72
N GLY A 85 10.82 25.56 21.40
CA GLY A 85 10.48 26.62 20.45
C GLY A 85 8.99 26.68 20.13
N THR A 86 8.66 27.45 19.11
CA THR A 86 7.32 27.48 18.53
C THR A 86 7.41 27.25 17.03
N PHE A 87 6.53 26.42 16.50
CA PHE A 87 6.42 26.15 15.08
C PHE A 87 5.03 26.56 14.61
N TYR A 88 4.97 27.52 13.69
CA TYR A 88 3.75 28.00 13.06
C TYR A 88 3.55 27.40 11.67
N PHE A 89 2.33 26.98 11.37
CA PHE A 89 1.85 26.60 10.05
C PHE A 89 0.71 27.54 9.65
N ASN A 90 0.90 28.32 8.58
CA ASN A 90 -0.06 29.35 8.14
C ASN A 90 -0.53 30.28 9.28
N ASP A 91 0.43 30.78 10.07
CA ASP A 91 0.24 31.68 11.22
C ASP A 91 -0.46 31.07 12.47
N GLU A 92 -0.76 29.77 12.45
CA GLU A 92 -1.27 29.02 13.61
C GLU A 92 -0.20 28.11 14.19
N GLU A 93 -0.23 27.85 15.51
CA GLU A 93 0.67 26.88 16.13
C GLU A 93 0.40 25.47 15.55
N ILE A 94 1.46 24.83 15.05
CA ILE A 94 1.33 23.68 14.17
C ILE A 94 0.71 22.45 14.84
N THR A 95 0.97 22.21 16.13
CA THR A 95 0.40 21.03 16.80
C THR A 95 -1.09 21.18 17.03
N SER A 96 -1.56 22.42 17.24
CA SER A 96 -2.99 22.76 17.31
C SER A 96 -3.63 22.62 15.92
N TYR A 97 -3.02 23.21 14.89
CA TYR A 97 -3.49 23.11 13.51
C TYR A 97 -3.62 21.64 13.08
N TYR A 98 -2.58 20.84 13.32
CA TYR A 98 -2.56 19.41 13.00
C TYR A 98 -3.75 18.68 13.60
N LYS A 99 -4.05 18.89 14.90
CA LYS A 99 -5.16 18.22 15.61
C LYS A 99 -6.53 18.57 15.02
N ASP A 100 -6.72 19.82 14.62
CA ASP A 100 -8.00 20.34 14.15
C ASP A 100 -8.25 20.08 12.66
N HIS A 101 -7.20 19.84 11.87
CA HIS A 101 -7.28 19.72 10.40
C HIS A 101 -6.89 18.32 9.87
N LYS A 102 -7.50 17.26 10.40
CA LYS A 102 -7.22 15.87 9.99
C LYS A 102 -7.33 15.62 8.48
N SER A 103 -8.30 16.26 7.81
CA SER A 103 -8.54 16.07 6.36
C SER A 103 -7.50 16.73 5.46
N GLU A 104 -6.64 17.60 5.98
CA GLU A 104 -5.57 18.27 5.22
C GLU A 104 -4.23 17.53 5.28
N ARG A 105 -4.16 16.49 6.12
CA ARG A 105 -2.96 15.68 6.26
C ARG A 105 -2.82 14.77 5.05
N VAL A 106 -1.58 14.57 4.61
CA VAL A 106 -1.25 13.68 3.50
C VAL A 106 -0.35 12.57 3.97
N GLU A 107 -0.58 11.36 3.46
CA GLU A 107 0.30 10.22 3.65
C GLU A 107 1.63 10.46 2.91
N LEU A 108 2.76 10.18 3.56
CA LEU A 108 4.09 10.24 2.95
C LEU A 108 4.65 8.86 2.56
N PHE A 109 4.07 7.78 3.08
CA PHE A 109 4.46 6.41 2.77
C PHE A 109 3.31 5.43 3.04
N GLU A 110 3.50 4.18 2.63
CA GLU A 110 2.53 3.11 2.87
C GLU A 110 2.39 2.82 4.37
N GLY A 111 1.17 2.91 4.90
CA GLY A 111 0.89 2.73 6.32
C GLY A 111 1.07 3.97 7.18
N ASP A 112 1.24 5.16 6.58
CA ASP A 112 1.27 6.44 7.31
C ASP A 112 -0.13 6.81 7.83
N ASP A 113 -0.37 6.54 9.12
CA ASP A 113 -1.64 6.82 9.81
C ASP A 113 -1.68 8.21 10.46
N CYS A 114 -0.51 8.83 10.65
CA CYS A 114 -0.35 10.14 11.27
C CYS A 114 -0.48 11.26 10.23
N GLY A 115 0.20 11.08 9.10
CA GLY A 115 0.24 12.03 7.99
C GLY A 115 1.08 13.27 8.26
N ALA A 116 1.33 14.02 7.19
CA ALA A 116 2.07 15.28 7.20
C ALA A 116 1.21 16.48 6.82
N LEU A 117 1.58 17.65 7.34
CA LEU A 117 1.15 18.94 6.79
C LEU A 117 2.16 19.38 5.75
N VAL A 118 1.69 19.79 4.58
CA VAL A 118 2.54 20.14 3.44
C VAL A 118 2.28 21.55 2.97
N GLN A 119 3.36 22.31 2.82
CA GLN A 119 3.32 23.65 2.27
C GLN A 119 4.68 24.02 1.69
N HIS A 120 4.73 24.82 0.61
CA HIS A 120 6.00 25.31 0.03
C HIS A 120 7.04 24.20 -0.24
N ASN A 121 6.60 23.04 -0.76
CA ASN A 121 7.44 21.87 -0.99
C ASN A 121 8.19 21.36 0.27
N ILE A 122 7.64 21.64 1.45
CA ILE A 122 8.12 21.12 2.74
C ILE A 122 7.01 20.29 3.34
N SER A 123 7.37 19.10 3.84
CA SER A 123 6.50 18.31 4.69
C SER A 123 6.91 18.47 6.14
N ALA A 124 5.94 18.69 7.02
CA ALA A 124 6.05 18.48 8.45
C ALA A 124 5.28 17.20 8.78
N TRP A 125 5.98 16.07 8.89
CA TRP A 125 5.43 14.77 9.26
C TRP A 125 5.43 14.61 10.78
N PHE A 126 4.37 14.04 11.33
CA PHE A 126 4.17 13.94 12.77
C PHE A 126 4.35 12.51 13.22
N ASP A 127 5.27 12.29 14.16
CA ASP A 127 5.28 11.06 14.93
C ASP A 127 4.31 11.21 16.09
N VAL A 128 3.29 10.35 16.13
CA VAL A 128 2.22 10.40 17.14
C VAL A 128 2.08 9.04 17.80
N ASN A 129 2.38 9.01 19.09
CA ASN A 129 2.16 7.86 19.94
C ASN A 129 0.85 8.04 20.70
N ASP A 130 -0.17 7.24 20.35
CA ASP A 130 -1.57 7.34 20.78
C ASP A 130 -2.22 8.70 20.43
N THR A 131 -1.92 9.72 21.25
CA THR A 131 -2.45 11.09 21.13
C THR A 131 -1.37 12.15 21.39
N ILE A 132 -0.16 11.71 21.72
CA ILE A 132 0.97 12.55 22.07
C ILE A 132 1.84 12.67 20.82
N ILE A 133 2.07 13.91 20.39
CA ILE A 133 3.04 14.20 19.33
C ILE A 133 4.42 14.10 19.97
N SER A 134 5.17 13.04 19.64
CA SER A 134 6.53 12.79 20.14
C SER A 134 7.56 13.57 19.35
N ALA A 135 7.37 13.69 18.04
CA ALA A 135 8.27 14.42 17.16
C ALA A 135 7.57 15.03 15.94
N ILE A 136 8.21 16.02 15.33
CA ILE A 136 7.86 16.52 13.99
C ILE A 136 9.11 16.47 13.12
N GLU A 137 9.09 15.66 12.07
CA GLU A 137 10.13 15.66 11.04
C GLU A 137 9.77 16.67 9.93
N ILE A 138 10.75 17.48 9.55
CA ILE A 138 10.63 18.52 8.54
C ILE A 138 11.63 18.26 7.44
N SER A 139 11.16 18.08 6.22
CA SER A 139 12.00 17.72 5.07
C SER A 139 11.42 18.29 3.76
N ASN A 140 12.16 18.13 2.66
CA ASN A 140 11.59 18.39 1.33
C ASN A 140 10.42 17.44 1.08
N TYR A 141 9.29 17.97 0.64
CA TYR A 141 8.11 17.16 0.34
C TYR A 141 8.31 16.39 -0.97
N GLU A 142 8.26 15.07 -0.86
CA GLU A 142 8.12 14.16 -1.98
C GLU A 142 6.74 13.48 -1.91
N PRO A 143 5.84 13.70 -2.89
CA PRO A 143 4.53 13.09 -2.87
C PRO A 143 4.60 11.57 -2.89
N TYR A 144 3.94 10.92 -1.94
CA TYR A 144 3.76 9.48 -1.97
C TYR A 144 2.94 9.07 -3.21
N GLN A 145 3.52 8.22 -4.04
CA GLN A 145 2.85 7.65 -5.19
C GLN A 145 2.51 6.19 -4.89
N ARG A 146 1.27 5.93 -4.48
CA ARG A 146 0.79 4.58 -4.12
C ARG A 146 1.07 3.54 -5.21
N SER A 147 0.92 3.93 -6.48
CA SER A 147 1.16 3.04 -7.62
C SER A 147 2.59 3.09 -8.18
N ALA A 148 3.56 3.63 -7.43
CA ALA A 148 4.95 3.73 -7.88
C ALA A 148 5.51 2.36 -8.29
N GLY A 149 6.13 2.30 -9.46
CA GLY A 149 6.70 1.06 -10.01
C GLY A 149 5.69 0.13 -10.69
N ILE A 150 4.37 0.41 -10.63
CA ILE A 150 3.34 -0.38 -11.30
C ILE A 150 3.04 0.22 -12.67
N VAL A 151 3.04 -0.61 -13.72
CA VAL A 151 2.71 -0.18 -15.09
C VAL A 151 1.23 0.22 -15.17
N GLU A 152 0.95 1.38 -15.76
CA GLU A 152 -0.38 1.98 -15.77
C GLU A 152 -1.47 1.08 -16.36
N ASP A 153 -1.16 0.30 -17.40
CA ASP A 153 -2.14 -0.55 -18.08
C ASP A 153 -2.10 -2.03 -17.61
N LYS A 154 -1.35 -2.36 -16.54
CA LYS A 154 -1.13 -3.75 -16.12
C LYS A 154 -2.45 -4.50 -15.90
N TYR A 155 -3.34 -3.96 -15.08
CA TYR A 155 -4.66 -4.56 -14.80
C TYR A 155 -5.78 -3.97 -15.66
N THR A 156 -5.45 -3.31 -16.76
CA THR A 156 -6.48 -2.87 -17.72
C THR A 156 -6.96 -4.06 -18.55
N ILE A 157 -8.25 -4.38 -18.47
CA ILE A 157 -8.86 -5.46 -19.25
C ILE A 157 -8.83 -5.10 -20.74
N LYS A 158 -8.13 -5.92 -21.53
CA LYS A 158 -8.03 -5.77 -22.99
C LYS A 158 -9.01 -6.72 -23.66
N GLN A 159 -9.76 -6.19 -24.62
CA GLN A 159 -10.63 -7.02 -25.45
C GLN A 159 -9.81 -7.97 -26.32
N LEU A 160 -10.23 -9.23 -26.40
CA LEU A 160 -9.58 -10.22 -27.23
C LEU A 160 -10.03 -10.07 -28.69
N ALA A 161 -9.09 -10.19 -29.62
CA ALA A 161 -9.37 -10.27 -31.06
C ALA A 161 -9.68 -11.72 -31.52
N GLU A 162 -9.88 -12.64 -30.59
CA GLU A 162 -10.11 -14.07 -30.81
C GLU A 162 -11.34 -14.55 -30.01
N GLU A 163 -11.83 -15.77 -30.31
CA GLU A 163 -12.95 -16.36 -29.56
C GLU A 163 -12.59 -16.53 -28.08
N GLN A 164 -13.55 -16.19 -27.21
CA GLN A 164 -13.43 -16.32 -25.76
C GLN A 164 -14.34 -17.44 -25.23
N ILE A 165 -13.95 -18.02 -24.10
CA ILE A 165 -14.81 -18.94 -23.35
C ILE A 165 -15.98 -18.14 -22.76
N THR A 166 -17.20 -18.68 -22.84
CA THR A 166 -18.37 -18.06 -22.21
C THR A 166 -18.72 -18.84 -20.96
N PHE A 167 -18.70 -18.18 -19.80
CA PHE A 167 -19.05 -18.81 -18.53
C PHE A 167 -20.48 -18.47 -18.15
N THR A 168 -21.21 -19.49 -17.70
CA THR A 168 -22.53 -19.37 -17.08
C THR A 168 -22.46 -19.45 -15.57
N ASP A 169 -21.37 -20.00 -15.03
CA ASP A 169 -21.10 -20.14 -13.60
C ASP A 169 -19.80 -19.41 -13.21
N PHE A 170 -19.88 -18.54 -12.21
CA PHE A 170 -18.71 -17.76 -11.78
C PHE A 170 -17.71 -18.59 -10.97
N GLY A 171 -18.18 -19.49 -10.11
CA GLY A 171 -17.30 -20.39 -9.36
C GLY A 171 -16.48 -21.27 -10.30
N PHE A 172 -17.10 -21.77 -11.36
CA PHE A 172 -16.41 -22.55 -12.39
C PHE A 172 -15.37 -21.67 -13.12
N LYS A 173 -15.73 -20.43 -13.47
CA LYS A 173 -14.79 -19.48 -14.07
C LYS A 173 -13.56 -19.26 -13.19
N LEU A 174 -13.74 -19.09 -11.88
CA LEU A 174 -12.62 -18.92 -10.95
C LEU A 174 -11.69 -20.13 -10.93
N SER A 175 -12.23 -21.35 -10.94
CA SER A 175 -11.42 -22.56 -11.04
C SER A 175 -10.61 -22.64 -12.35
N ILE A 176 -11.14 -22.12 -13.45
CA ILE A 176 -10.38 -22.03 -14.71
C ILE A 176 -9.30 -20.95 -14.64
N ILE A 177 -9.58 -19.82 -13.97
CA ILE A 177 -8.59 -18.76 -13.76
C ILE A 177 -7.45 -19.29 -12.89
N GLU A 178 -7.75 -20.03 -11.82
CA GLU A 178 -6.74 -20.69 -10.97
C GLU A 178 -5.74 -21.49 -11.82
N GLU A 179 -6.25 -22.42 -12.60
CA GLU A 179 -5.44 -23.30 -13.44
C GLU A 179 -4.65 -22.54 -14.50
N LEU A 180 -5.27 -21.59 -15.20
CA LEU A 180 -4.60 -20.88 -16.30
C LEU A 180 -3.63 -19.80 -15.82
N MET A 181 -3.97 -19.06 -14.77
CA MET A 181 -3.19 -17.90 -14.32
C MET A 181 -2.10 -18.29 -13.32
N TYR A 182 -2.42 -19.17 -12.37
CA TYR A 182 -1.54 -19.45 -11.23
C TYR A 182 -0.79 -20.77 -11.38
N VAL A 183 -1.48 -21.84 -11.83
CA VAL A 183 -0.83 -23.16 -11.99
C VAL A 183 -0.02 -23.24 -13.29
N LYS A 184 -0.61 -22.85 -14.43
CA LYS A 184 0.01 -22.99 -15.76
C LYS A 184 0.65 -21.71 -16.27
N GLU A 185 0.37 -20.56 -15.66
CA GLU A 185 0.89 -19.23 -16.03
C GLU A 185 0.62 -18.81 -17.50
N LEU A 186 -0.43 -19.37 -18.12
CA LEU A 186 -0.86 -19.09 -19.50
C LEU A 186 -1.76 -17.86 -19.62
N LEU A 187 -2.36 -17.41 -18.52
CA LEU A 187 -3.18 -16.19 -18.47
C LEU A 187 -2.39 -15.09 -17.75
N GLN A 188 -2.13 -13.98 -18.43
CA GLN A 188 -1.26 -12.90 -17.96
C GLN A 188 -1.96 -11.52 -18.06
N PRO A 189 -1.57 -10.55 -17.21
CA PRO A 189 -0.62 -10.70 -16.11
C PRO A 189 -1.19 -11.54 -14.95
N LYS A 190 -0.30 -12.17 -14.18
CA LYS A 190 -0.67 -12.77 -12.88
C LYS A 190 -1.31 -11.68 -12.00
N PHE A 191 -2.52 -11.94 -11.53
CA PHE A 191 -3.23 -11.03 -10.64
C PHE A 191 -2.66 -11.12 -9.22
N ASP A 192 -2.54 -9.97 -8.57
CA ASP A 192 -2.08 -9.84 -7.19
C ASP A 192 -2.90 -8.73 -6.54
N ILE A 193 -3.64 -9.06 -5.49
CA ILE A 193 -4.55 -8.16 -4.81
C ILE A 193 -3.82 -6.99 -4.13
N TYR A 194 -2.64 -7.21 -3.55
CA TYR A 194 -1.89 -6.14 -2.87
C TYR A 194 -1.34 -5.14 -3.89
N GLU A 195 -0.89 -5.62 -5.05
CA GLU A 195 -0.48 -4.74 -6.14
C GLU A 195 -1.68 -4.06 -6.81
N PHE A 196 -2.79 -4.78 -7.00
CA PHE A 196 -4.02 -4.25 -7.56
C PHE A 196 -4.60 -3.12 -6.69
N ALA A 197 -4.64 -3.28 -5.36
CA ALA A 197 -5.09 -2.25 -4.42
C ALA A 197 -4.27 -0.95 -4.54
N LYS A 198 -2.96 -1.08 -4.78
CA LYS A 198 -2.06 0.07 -5.04
C LYS A 198 -2.36 0.72 -6.39
N TRP A 199 -2.56 -0.09 -7.42
CA TRP A 199 -2.83 0.33 -8.79
C TRP A 199 -4.20 1.00 -8.98
N TYR A 200 -5.24 0.53 -8.30
CA TYR A 200 -6.63 0.90 -8.57
C TYR A 200 -6.96 2.36 -8.20
N LYS A 201 -7.16 3.23 -9.18
CA LYS A 201 -7.19 4.69 -8.96
C LYS A 201 -8.52 5.25 -8.43
N ASP A 202 -9.65 4.56 -8.62
CA ASP A 202 -10.97 5.13 -8.35
C ASP A 202 -11.26 5.30 -6.85
N ARG A 203 -10.64 4.46 -6.00
CA ARG A 203 -10.64 4.61 -4.54
C ARG A 203 -9.42 3.94 -3.90
N LYS A 204 -9.22 4.16 -2.61
CA LYS A 204 -8.35 3.30 -1.78
C LYS A 204 -9.09 2.00 -1.49
N ILE A 205 -8.44 0.88 -1.79
CA ILE A 205 -8.85 -0.45 -1.34
C ILE A 205 -7.99 -0.72 -0.11
N ASP A 206 -8.62 -0.82 1.05
CA ASP A 206 -7.94 -1.11 2.30
C ASP A 206 -8.04 -2.61 2.58
N ILE A 207 -6.94 -3.33 2.34
CA ILE A 207 -6.94 -4.79 2.51
C ILE A 207 -7.10 -5.18 3.98
N ASP A 208 -6.56 -4.37 4.90
CA ASP A 208 -6.64 -4.64 6.34
C ASP A 208 -8.07 -4.54 6.86
N GLU A 209 -8.86 -3.61 6.32
CA GLU A 209 -10.28 -3.47 6.68
C GLU A 209 -11.23 -4.35 5.85
N GLU A 210 -10.98 -4.49 4.54
CA GLU A 210 -11.91 -5.12 3.59
C GLU A 210 -11.59 -6.60 3.29
N GLY A 211 -10.37 -7.07 3.59
CA GLY A 211 -9.86 -8.36 3.13
C GLY A 211 -10.51 -9.61 3.75
N TYR A 212 -11.39 -9.43 4.75
CA TYR A 212 -12.15 -10.52 5.37
C TYR A 212 -13.33 -10.99 4.52
N GLU A 213 -13.76 -10.17 3.56
CA GLU A 213 -14.90 -10.42 2.68
C GLU A 213 -14.46 -10.27 1.21
N PRO A 214 -15.27 -10.70 0.23
CA PRO A 214 -14.92 -10.55 -1.17
C PRO A 214 -14.82 -9.08 -1.60
N ILE A 215 -13.66 -8.67 -2.11
CA ILE A 215 -13.45 -7.29 -2.58
C ILE A 215 -14.15 -7.10 -3.93
N ALA A 216 -15.13 -6.19 -3.96
CA ALA A 216 -16.06 -6.04 -5.08
C ALA A 216 -15.36 -5.75 -6.42
N GLU A 217 -14.34 -4.90 -6.43
CA GLU A 217 -13.55 -4.55 -7.61
C GLU A 217 -12.82 -5.76 -8.19
N VAL A 218 -12.34 -6.64 -7.32
CA VAL A 218 -11.61 -7.85 -7.70
C VAL A 218 -12.57 -8.90 -8.26
N VAL A 219 -13.71 -9.08 -7.58
CA VAL A 219 -14.82 -9.92 -8.06
C VAL A 219 -15.23 -9.46 -9.46
N GLN A 220 -15.43 -8.16 -9.66
CA GLN A 220 -15.83 -7.60 -10.95
C GLN A 220 -14.74 -7.77 -12.00
N TYR A 221 -13.47 -7.54 -11.65
CA TYR A 221 -12.33 -7.78 -12.53
C TYR A 221 -12.33 -9.23 -13.05
N PHE A 222 -12.48 -10.22 -12.18
CA PHE A 222 -12.51 -11.62 -12.61
C PHE A 222 -13.79 -12.01 -13.36
N LYS A 223 -14.94 -11.37 -13.08
CA LYS A 223 -16.16 -11.52 -13.90
C LYS A 223 -15.94 -11.03 -15.33
N ASP A 224 -15.22 -9.92 -15.49
CA ASP A 224 -15.00 -9.28 -16.79
C ASP A 224 -13.77 -9.82 -17.55
N LEU A 225 -12.83 -10.46 -16.85
CA LEU A 225 -11.59 -10.98 -17.43
C LEU A 225 -11.89 -11.96 -18.60
N PRO A 226 -11.50 -11.63 -19.84
CA PRO A 226 -11.75 -12.50 -20.98
C PRO A 226 -10.71 -13.62 -21.03
N ILE A 227 -11.16 -14.85 -21.30
CA ILE A 227 -10.30 -16.04 -21.40
C ILE A 227 -10.32 -16.56 -22.84
N PRO A 228 -9.18 -16.60 -23.55
CA PRO A 228 -9.11 -17.15 -24.91
C PRO A 228 -9.58 -18.60 -24.97
N LYS A 229 -10.49 -18.91 -25.90
CA LYS A 229 -11.06 -20.25 -26.08
C LYS A 229 -10.02 -21.32 -26.42
N LYS A 230 -8.92 -20.93 -27.07
CA LYS A 230 -7.80 -21.84 -27.35
C LYS A 230 -7.17 -22.45 -26.10
N LEU A 231 -7.29 -21.80 -24.93
CA LEU A 231 -6.74 -22.31 -23.67
C LEU A 231 -7.62 -23.40 -23.05
N ALA A 232 -8.84 -23.62 -23.54
CA ALA A 232 -9.74 -24.63 -22.99
C ALA A 232 -9.17 -26.06 -23.10
N SER A 233 -8.33 -26.33 -24.09
CA SER A 233 -7.64 -27.63 -24.21
C SER A 233 -6.51 -27.83 -23.21
N GLU A 234 -6.02 -26.77 -22.57
CA GLU A 234 -4.94 -26.84 -21.58
C GLU A 234 -5.44 -27.31 -20.22
N ILE A 235 -6.75 -27.27 -20.00
CA ILE A 235 -7.40 -27.69 -18.76
C ILE A 235 -7.62 -29.21 -18.78
N THR A 236 -6.92 -29.88 -17.90
CA THR A 236 -6.99 -31.34 -17.71
C THR A 236 -7.54 -31.73 -16.35
N GLU A 237 -7.32 -30.88 -15.36
CA GLU A 237 -7.74 -31.04 -13.98
C GLU A 237 -8.26 -29.69 -13.46
N ILE A 238 -9.20 -29.74 -12.53
CA ILE A 238 -9.55 -28.63 -11.65
C ILE A 238 -9.28 -29.12 -10.23
N TYR A 239 -8.50 -28.37 -9.47
CA TYR A 239 -8.27 -28.63 -8.05
C TYR A 239 -8.68 -27.41 -7.22
N GLN A 240 -9.76 -27.55 -6.45
CA GLN A 240 -10.20 -26.52 -5.52
C GLN A 240 -9.63 -26.78 -4.12
N ASP A 241 -8.95 -25.78 -3.56
CA ASP A 241 -8.46 -25.75 -2.19
C ASP A 241 -8.58 -24.32 -1.65
N GLY A 242 -8.86 -24.16 -0.36
CA GLY A 242 -9.04 -22.84 0.24
C GLY A 242 -7.78 -21.97 0.25
N GLY A 243 -6.61 -22.57 0.09
CA GLY A 243 -5.33 -21.89 -0.10
C GLY A 243 -5.01 -21.54 -1.55
N ASN A 244 -5.90 -21.82 -2.52
CA ASN A 244 -5.66 -21.44 -3.92
C ASN A 244 -5.55 -19.92 -4.06
N ASP A 245 -4.64 -19.49 -4.94
CA ASP A 245 -4.32 -18.08 -5.16
C ASP A 245 -5.57 -17.28 -5.57
N ILE A 246 -6.46 -17.84 -6.39
CA ILE A 246 -7.68 -17.15 -6.83
C ILE A 246 -8.56 -16.70 -5.66
N TYR A 247 -8.70 -17.53 -4.62
CA TYR A 247 -9.53 -17.22 -3.46
C TYR A 247 -8.81 -16.25 -2.51
N MET A 248 -7.49 -16.41 -2.35
CA MET A 248 -6.66 -15.48 -1.59
C MET A 248 -6.60 -14.07 -2.23
N ASN A 249 -6.85 -13.96 -3.54
CA ASN A 249 -6.96 -12.66 -4.19
C ASN A 249 -8.35 -12.02 -4.05
N LEU A 250 -9.41 -12.82 -3.90
CA LEU A 250 -10.78 -12.34 -3.73
C LEU A 250 -11.07 -11.87 -2.30
N ALA A 251 -10.67 -12.68 -1.31
CA ALA A 251 -10.88 -12.43 0.12
C ALA A 251 -9.64 -12.90 0.91
N PRO A 252 -8.56 -12.10 0.96
CA PRO A 252 -7.25 -12.50 1.50
C PRO A 252 -7.26 -13.06 2.92
N PHE A 253 -8.20 -12.63 3.77
CA PHE A 253 -8.27 -12.97 5.19
C PHE A 253 -9.44 -13.89 5.54
N SER A 254 -10.23 -14.34 4.57
CA SER A 254 -11.31 -15.34 4.76
C SER A 254 -10.81 -16.72 5.22
N GLY A 255 -9.51 -16.99 5.07
CA GLY A 255 -8.93 -18.32 5.27
C GLY A 255 -9.49 -19.37 4.29
N GLY A 256 -10.06 -18.92 3.16
CA GLY A 256 -10.69 -19.78 2.16
C GLY A 256 -12.09 -20.26 2.55
N SER A 257 -12.65 -19.90 3.70
CA SER A 257 -13.95 -20.43 4.13
C SER A 257 -15.15 -19.66 3.54
N GLU A 258 -15.21 -19.52 2.22
CA GLU A 258 -16.26 -18.77 1.53
C GLU A 258 -17.13 -19.63 0.64
N SER A 259 -18.43 -19.31 0.59
CA SER A 259 -19.40 -20.01 -0.28
C SER A 259 -19.96 -19.14 -1.41
N ASP A 260 -19.51 -17.87 -1.50
CA ASP A 260 -19.97 -16.87 -2.48
C ASP A 260 -19.67 -17.26 -3.94
N TRP A 261 -18.78 -18.23 -4.15
CA TRP A 261 -18.36 -18.72 -5.45
C TRP A 261 -18.31 -20.26 -5.51
N ASP A 262 -19.21 -20.91 -4.76
CA ASP A 262 -19.49 -22.33 -5.01
C ASP A 262 -19.86 -22.52 -6.49
N ILE A 263 -19.31 -23.55 -7.13
CA ILE A 263 -19.82 -24.00 -8.43
C ILE A 263 -21.27 -24.44 -8.22
N GLU A 264 -22.20 -23.80 -8.92
CA GLU A 264 -23.62 -24.12 -8.91
C GLU A 264 -24.03 -24.95 -10.12
N LEU A 265 -23.34 -24.81 -11.25
CA LEU A 265 -23.64 -25.49 -12.51
C LEU A 265 -22.37 -26.04 -13.18
N SER A 266 -22.38 -27.32 -13.57
CA SER A 266 -21.28 -27.93 -14.33
C SER A 266 -21.35 -27.68 -15.85
N THR A 267 -22.31 -26.89 -16.33
CA THR A 267 -22.60 -26.73 -17.77
C THR A 267 -21.40 -26.25 -18.58
N ASP A 268 -20.56 -25.42 -17.97
CA ASP A 268 -19.37 -24.87 -18.60
C ASP A 268 -18.29 -25.93 -18.89
N ALA A 269 -18.29 -27.06 -18.17
CA ALA A 269 -17.34 -28.17 -18.37
C ALA A 269 -17.32 -28.73 -19.80
N LYS A 270 -18.44 -28.60 -20.53
CA LYS A 270 -18.56 -29.03 -21.93
C LYS A 270 -17.62 -28.28 -22.88
N GLN A 271 -17.12 -27.12 -22.47
CA GLN A 271 -16.16 -26.33 -23.25
C GLN A 271 -14.72 -26.86 -23.13
N PHE A 272 -14.44 -27.76 -22.19
CA PHE A 272 -13.10 -28.24 -21.83
C PHE A 272 -12.92 -29.72 -22.20
N PRO A 273 -12.56 -30.03 -23.46
CA PRO A 273 -12.54 -31.41 -23.97
C PRO A 273 -11.54 -32.33 -23.25
N ASN A 274 -10.52 -31.73 -22.64
CA ASN A 274 -9.44 -32.44 -21.96
C ASN A 274 -9.62 -32.53 -20.45
N LEU A 275 -10.67 -31.94 -19.86
CA LEU A 275 -10.95 -32.04 -18.43
C LEU A 275 -11.29 -33.50 -18.09
N LYS A 276 -10.46 -34.13 -17.25
CA LYS A 276 -10.61 -35.53 -16.82
C LYS A 276 -10.74 -35.70 -15.32
N LYS A 277 -10.29 -34.74 -14.53
CA LYS A 277 -10.35 -34.80 -13.07
C LYS A 277 -10.83 -33.48 -12.47
N VAL A 278 -11.65 -33.57 -11.42
CA VAL A 278 -12.09 -32.43 -10.62
C VAL A 278 -12.03 -32.83 -9.14
N THR A 279 -11.30 -32.07 -8.34
CA THR A 279 -11.32 -32.13 -6.88
C THR A 279 -12.07 -30.91 -6.37
N LEU A 280 -13.20 -31.12 -5.69
CA LEU A 280 -14.15 -30.09 -5.29
C LEU A 280 -14.00 -29.73 -3.81
N CYS A 281 -14.04 -28.44 -3.51
CA CYS A 281 -14.15 -27.88 -2.17
C CYS A 281 -15.28 -26.83 -2.10
N TYR A 282 -15.45 -26.07 -3.18
CA TYR A 282 -16.45 -25.00 -3.34
C TYR A 282 -17.42 -25.35 -4.47
N ALA A 283 -18.38 -26.21 -4.17
CA ALA A 283 -19.42 -26.61 -5.11
C ALA A 283 -20.68 -27.12 -4.38
N LYS A 284 -21.84 -26.95 -5.01
CA LYS A 284 -23.09 -27.54 -4.51
C LYS A 284 -23.08 -29.06 -4.72
N GLU A 285 -23.73 -29.79 -3.81
CA GLU A 285 -23.71 -31.25 -3.79
C GLU A 285 -24.15 -31.89 -5.13
N HIS A 286 -25.13 -31.30 -5.83
CA HIS A 286 -25.60 -31.84 -7.11
C HIS A 286 -24.54 -31.75 -8.22
N VAL A 287 -23.65 -30.76 -8.17
CA VAL A 287 -22.59 -30.55 -9.17
C VAL A 287 -21.62 -31.72 -9.23
N TYR A 288 -21.31 -32.35 -8.09
CA TYR A 288 -20.53 -33.57 -8.06
C TYR A 288 -21.12 -34.66 -8.97
N ASN A 289 -22.43 -34.90 -8.84
CA ASN A 289 -23.12 -35.91 -9.63
C ASN A 289 -23.17 -35.55 -11.13
N GLU A 290 -23.25 -34.26 -11.45
CA GLU A 290 -23.20 -33.80 -12.84
C GLU A 290 -21.85 -34.08 -13.50
N PHE A 291 -20.73 -33.80 -12.81
CA PHE A 291 -19.40 -34.13 -13.32
C PHE A 291 -19.19 -35.63 -13.52
N VAL A 292 -19.63 -36.45 -12.55
CA VAL A 292 -19.61 -37.91 -12.68
C VAL A 292 -20.42 -38.37 -13.89
N ALA A 293 -21.61 -37.79 -14.12
CA ALA A 293 -22.43 -38.09 -15.28
C ALA A 293 -21.78 -37.69 -16.63
N MET A 294 -20.87 -36.72 -16.63
CA MET A 294 -20.04 -36.36 -17.79
C MET A 294 -18.83 -37.29 -17.98
N GLY A 295 -18.62 -38.26 -17.10
CA GLY A 295 -17.48 -39.18 -17.15
C GLY A 295 -16.17 -38.55 -16.66
N ILE A 296 -16.25 -37.50 -15.85
CA ILE A 296 -15.10 -36.83 -15.23
C ILE A 296 -14.83 -37.48 -13.86
N ASN A 297 -13.57 -37.81 -13.58
CA ASN A 297 -13.18 -38.33 -12.27
C ASN A 297 -13.35 -37.23 -11.22
N THR A 298 -14.27 -37.41 -10.28
CA THR A 298 -14.68 -36.37 -9.35
C THR A 298 -14.50 -36.83 -7.92
N GLU A 299 -13.88 -36.01 -7.08
CA GLU A 299 -13.69 -36.25 -5.66
C GLU A 299 -13.96 -34.96 -4.86
N TRP A 300 -14.36 -35.09 -3.60
CA TRP A 300 -14.35 -33.98 -2.65
C TRP A 300 -12.97 -33.91 -1.99
N LEU A 301 -12.50 -32.70 -1.68
CA LEU A 301 -11.29 -32.46 -0.90
C LEU A 301 -11.46 -32.91 0.57
#